data_AF-D3YZY1-F1
#
_entry.id   AF-D3YZY1-F1
#
_cell.length_a   1.000
_cell.length_b   1.000
_cell.length_c   1.000
_cell.angle_alpha   90.00
_cell.angle_beta   90.00
_cell.angle_gamma   90.00
#
_symmetry.space_group_name_H-M   'P 1'
#
loop_
_entity.id
_entity.type
_entity.pdbx_description
1 polymer ?
#
loop_
_entity_poly.entity_id
_entity_poly.type
_entity_poly.pdbx_seq_one_letter_code
_entity_poly.pdbx_strand_id
1 'polypeptide(L)'
;MALRSFCSADGSDPLWDWNVTWHTSNPDFTKCFQNTVLTWVPCFYLWSCFPLYFFYLSRHDRGYIQMTHLNKTKTALGFFLWIICWADLFYSFWERSQGVLRAPVLLVSPTLLGITMLLATFLIQLERRKGVQSSGIMLTFWLVALLCALAILRSKIISALKKNPCPESSASFLSRITFWWITGMMVHGYRQPLESSDL
;
A
#
# COMPACT_ATOMS: atom_id res chain seq x y z
N MET A 1 17.38 -10.34 17.58
CA MET A 1 16.18 -10.86 18.26
C MET A 1 14.98 -9.92 18.11
N ALA A 2 15.13 -8.60 18.37
CA ALA A 2 14.05 -7.62 18.23
C ALA A 2 13.36 -7.55 16.84
N LEU A 3 14.11 -7.59 15.73
CA LEU A 3 13.51 -7.50 14.38
C LEU A 3 12.62 -8.70 14.01
N ARG A 4 12.85 -9.89 14.59
CA ARG A 4 12.03 -11.09 14.34
C ARG A 4 10.69 -11.02 15.09
N SER A 5 10.69 -10.54 16.33
CA SER A 5 9.47 -10.32 17.11
C SER A 5 8.62 -9.16 16.57
N PHE A 6 9.24 -8.22 15.84
CA PHE A 6 8.50 -7.19 15.09
C PHE A 6 7.69 -7.81 13.95
N CYS A 7 8.30 -8.69 13.15
CA CYS A 7 7.68 -9.29 11.98
C CYS A 7 6.62 -10.35 12.29
N SER A 8 6.82 -11.17 13.34
CA SER A 8 5.88 -12.22 13.76
C SER A 8 5.93 -12.40 15.28
N ALA A 9 4.76 -12.61 15.90
CA ALA A 9 4.68 -12.89 17.34
C ALA A 9 5.40 -14.20 17.72
N ASP A 10 5.51 -15.14 16.77
CA ASP A 10 6.20 -16.44 16.93
C ASP A 10 7.65 -16.42 16.40
N GLY A 11 8.09 -15.32 15.78
CA GLY A 11 9.44 -15.18 15.20
C GLY A 11 9.73 -16.05 13.96
N SER A 12 8.68 -16.66 13.38
CA SER A 12 8.73 -17.54 12.21
C SER A 12 9.15 -16.86 10.91
N ASP A 13 8.81 -15.57 10.75
CA ASP A 13 9.00 -14.84 9.50
C ASP A 13 10.20 -13.88 9.60
N PRO A 14 11.34 -14.16 8.93
CA PRO A 14 12.48 -13.26 8.93
C PRO A 14 12.20 -12.00 8.10
N LEU A 15 12.85 -10.89 8.49
CA LEU A 15 12.76 -9.63 7.75
C LEU A 15 13.29 -9.77 6.31
N TRP A 16 14.34 -10.56 6.09
CA TRP A 16 14.91 -10.80 4.77
C TRP A 16 15.27 -12.28 4.61
N ASP A 17 14.91 -12.86 3.46
CA ASP A 17 15.24 -14.23 3.10
C ASP A 17 15.81 -14.29 1.68
N TRP A 18 17.04 -14.77 1.56
CA TRP A 18 17.77 -14.94 0.30
C TRP A 18 17.17 -16.05 -0.59
N ASN A 19 16.47 -17.01 0.01
CA ASN A 19 15.89 -18.12 -0.75
C ASN A 19 14.67 -17.66 -1.58
N VAL A 20 13.92 -16.70 -1.05
CA VAL A 20 12.72 -16.12 -1.70
C VAL A 20 13.08 -15.02 -2.72
N THR A 21 14.20 -14.31 -2.51
CA THR A 21 14.63 -13.22 -3.38
C THR A 21 15.55 -13.66 -4.51
N TRP A 22 16.48 -14.59 -4.28
CA TRP A 22 17.55 -14.89 -5.22
C TRP A 22 17.64 -16.36 -5.67
N HIS A 23 17.21 -17.32 -4.83
CA HIS A 23 17.28 -18.76 -5.15
C HIS A 23 15.93 -19.33 -5.62
N THR A 24 15.17 -18.55 -6.38
CA THR A 24 13.86 -18.95 -6.92
C THR A 24 13.66 -18.40 -8.33
N SER A 25 12.87 -19.10 -9.15
CA SER A 25 12.52 -18.70 -10.51
C SER A 25 11.56 -17.49 -10.54
N ASN A 26 10.87 -17.21 -9.43
CA ASN A 26 9.96 -16.08 -9.26
C ASN A 26 10.39 -15.27 -8.03
N PRO A 27 11.25 -14.25 -8.18
CA PRO A 27 11.77 -13.50 -7.06
C PRO A 27 10.66 -12.63 -6.46
N ASP A 28 10.37 -12.81 -5.17
CA ASP A 28 9.42 -12.00 -4.40
C ASP A 28 10.05 -11.56 -3.07
N PHE A 29 9.59 -10.43 -2.53
CA PHE A 29 10.02 -9.97 -1.20
C PHE A 29 9.21 -10.64 -0.10
N THR A 30 9.81 -10.81 1.08
CA THR A 30 9.08 -11.34 2.25
C THR A 30 7.94 -10.40 2.66
N LYS A 31 6.87 -10.97 3.23
CA LYS A 31 5.68 -10.22 3.66
C LYS A 31 6.03 -9.10 4.65
N CYS A 32 6.96 -9.38 5.57
CA CYS A 32 7.41 -8.38 6.54
C CYS A 32 8.20 -7.26 5.87
N PHE A 33 9.09 -7.55 4.92
CA PHE A 33 9.86 -6.53 4.21
C PHE A 33 8.96 -5.57 3.42
N GLN A 34 7.91 -6.10 2.78
CA GLN A 34 6.91 -5.30 2.05
C GLN A 34 6.17 -4.32 2.96
N ASN A 35 5.71 -4.78 4.13
CA ASN A 35 4.95 -3.93 5.05
C ASN A 35 5.83 -2.96 5.85
N THR A 36 7.12 -3.26 5.99
CA THR A 36 8.07 -2.42 6.73
C THR A 36 8.85 -1.53 5.79
N VAL A 37 9.89 -2.04 5.15
CA VAL A 37 10.86 -1.25 4.39
C VAL A 37 10.21 -0.50 3.24
N LEU A 38 9.36 -1.15 2.43
CA LEU A 38 8.73 -0.49 1.28
C LEU A 38 7.76 0.61 1.70
N THR A 39 7.05 0.44 2.80
CA THR A 39 6.15 1.46 3.33
C THR A 39 6.91 2.58 4.03
N TRP A 40 8.00 2.26 4.72
CA TRP A 40 8.75 3.21 5.54
C TRP A 40 9.63 4.13 4.69
N VAL A 41 10.24 3.65 3.60
CA VAL A 41 11.11 4.45 2.72
C VAL A 41 10.49 5.81 2.31
N PRO A 42 9.28 5.88 1.72
CA PRO A 42 8.67 7.16 1.36
C PRO A 42 8.31 8.01 2.60
N CYS A 43 7.96 7.38 3.71
CA CYS A 43 7.63 8.06 4.97
C CYS A 43 8.87 8.75 5.58
N PHE A 44 9.99 8.04 5.69
CA PHE A 44 11.26 8.58 6.21
C PHE A 44 11.80 9.69 5.32
N TYR A 45 11.71 9.52 4.00
CA TYR A 45 12.10 10.56 3.05
C TYR A 45 11.35 11.88 3.33
N LEU A 46 10.02 11.82 3.44
CA LEU A 46 9.22 13.03 3.65
C LEU A 46 9.45 13.63 5.05
N TRP A 47 9.59 12.81 6.10
CA TRP A 47 9.89 13.30 7.46
C TRP A 47 11.27 13.95 7.56
N SER A 48 12.28 13.40 6.92
CA SER A 48 13.63 13.97 6.92
C SER A 48 13.68 15.30 6.15
N CYS A 49 12.97 15.39 5.03
CA CYS A 49 12.93 16.60 4.20
C CYS A 49 12.01 17.69 4.77
N PHE A 50 11.02 17.33 5.59
CA PHE A 50 10.02 18.23 6.16
C PHE A 50 10.61 19.46 6.88
N PRO A 51 11.49 19.35 7.89
CA PRO A 51 11.96 20.50 8.65
C PRO A 51 12.74 21.50 7.79
N LEU A 52 13.59 21.01 6.88
CA LEU A 52 14.35 21.84 5.94
C LEU A 52 13.43 22.55 4.96
N TYR A 53 12.45 21.83 4.43
CA TYR A 53 11.52 22.37 3.46
C TYR A 53 10.54 23.37 4.08
N PHE A 54 10.06 23.11 5.30
CA PHE A 54 9.23 24.04 6.05
C PHE A 54 9.97 25.34 6.34
N PHE A 55 11.25 25.27 6.73
CA PHE A 55 12.07 26.46 6.95
C PHE A 55 12.27 27.25 5.65
N TYR A 56 12.55 26.56 4.54
CA TYR A 56 12.66 27.16 3.21
C TYR A 56 11.35 27.88 2.78
N LEU A 57 10.18 27.24 2.95
CA LEU A 57 8.88 27.85 2.65
C LEU A 57 8.53 29.02 3.59
N SER A 58 8.98 28.96 4.84
CA SER A 58 8.74 30.04 5.80
C SER A 58 9.47 31.31 5.39
N ARG A 59 10.62 31.18 4.74
CA ARG A 59 11.44 32.30 4.26
C ARG A 59 11.00 32.85 2.90
N HIS A 60 10.48 32.00 2.03
CA HIS A 60 10.10 32.40 0.67
C HIS A 60 8.58 32.54 0.56
N ASP A 61 8.10 33.78 0.54
CA ASP A 61 6.69 34.08 0.21
C ASP A 61 6.60 34.50 -1.26
N ARG A 62 5.82 33.77 -2.07
CA ARG A 62 5.54 34.15 -3.46
C ARG A 62 4.09 34.63 -3.64
N GLY A 63 3.37 34.85 -2.54
CA GLY A 63 1.96 35.23 -2.56
C GLY A 63 1.01 34.04 -2.72
N TYR A 64 -0.29 34.29 -2.63
CA TYR A 64 -1.33 33.26 -2.66
C TYR A 64 -1.72 32.89 -4.10
N ILE A 65 -1.68 31.59 -4.43
CA ILE A 65 -2.19 31.07 -5.71
C ILE A 65 -3.70 30.79 -5.60
N GLN A 66 -4.49 31.37 -6.51
CA GLN A 66 -5.92 31.09 -6.64
C GLN A 66 -6.20 29.62 -6.98
N MET A 67 -7.35 29.12 -6.50
CA MET A 67 -7.78 27.73 -6.68
C MET A 67 -8.03 27.38 -8.17
N THR A 68 -7.14 26.62 -8.77
CA THR A 68 -7.37 25.96 -10.06
C THR A 68 -8.02 24.59 -9.89
N HIS A 69 -8.74 24.10 -10.89
CA HIS A 69 -9.40 22.78 -10.85
C HIS A 69 -8.41 21.64 -10.54
N LEU A 70 -7.18 21.71 -11.08
CA LEU A 70 -6.12 20.73 -10.80
C LEU A 70 -5.71 20.72 -9.32
N ASN A 71 -5.66 21.89 -8.68
CA ASN A 71 -5.30 22.03 -7.28
C ASN A 71 -6.42 21.53 -6.35
N LYS A 72 -7.69 21.73 -6.75
CA LYS A 72 -8.87 21.19 -6.07
C LYS A 72 -8.87 19.66 -6.12
N THR A 73 -8.60 19.07 -7.29
CA THR A 73 -8.50 17.62 -7.45
C THR A 73 -7.34 17.04 -6.64
N LYS A 74 -6.16 17.66 -6.66
CA LYS A 74 -4.99 17.22 -5.88
C LYS A 74 -5.29 17.19 -4.37
N THR A 75 -5.97 18.22 -3.87
CA THR A 75 -6.34 18.30 -2.45
C THR A 75 -7.42 17.26 -2.09
N ALA A 76 -8.40 17.04 -2.98
CA ALA A 76 -9.44 16.03 -2.78
C ALA A 76 -8.87 14.60 -2.76
N LEU A 77 -7.95 14.28 -3.69
CA LEU A 77 -7.27 12.98 -3.72
C LEU A 77 -6.45 12.74 -2.45
N GLY A 78 -5.71 13.75 -1.98
CA GLY A 78 -4.96 13.65 -0.73
C GLY A 78 -5.86 13.40 0.49
N PHE A 79 -6.99 14.09 0.57
CA PHE A 79 -7.97 13.87 1.65
C PHE A 79 -8.62 12.49 1.58
N PHE A 80 -8.94 12.01 0.38
CA PHE A 80 -9.51 10.67 0.18
C PHE A 80 -8.53 9.56 0.60
N LEU A 81 -7.26 9.66 0.19
CA LEU A 81 -6.20 8.73 0.62
C LEU A 81 -6.02 8.75 2.14
N TRP A 82 -6.14 9.93 2.76
CA TRP A 82 -6.08 10.06 4.22
C TRP A 82 -7.24 9.33 4.92
N ILE A 83 -8.47 9.46 4.42
CA ILE A 83 -9.63 8.73 4.95
C ILE A 83 -9.42 7.23 4.86
N ILE A 84 -8.93 6.71 3.73
CA ILE A 84 -8.65 5.28 3.56
C ILE A 84 -7.65 4.81 4.63
N CYS A 85 -6.54 5.53 4.81
CA CYS A 85 -5.55 5.19 5.84
C CYS A 85 -6.13 5.20 7.25
N TRP A 86 -7.03 6.14 7.54
CA TRP A 86 -7.73 6.22 8.82
C TRP A 86 -8.70 5.07 9.03
N ALA A 87 -9.40 4.63 7.98
CA ALA A 87 -10.28 3.46 8.03
C ALA A 87 -9.49 2.17 8.30
N ASP A 88 -8.33 1.97 7.66
CA ASP A 88 -7.43 0.84 7.92
C ASP A 88 -6.93 0.82 9.38
N LEU A 89 -6.60 1.99 9.92
CA LEU A 89 -6.21 2.15 11.33
C LEU A 89 -7.34 1.80 12.29
N PHE A 90 -8.53 2.32 12.02
CA PHE A 90 -9.71 2.04 12.84
C PHE A 90 -10.09 0.57 12.79
N TYR A 91 -10.03 -0.06 11.61
CA TYR A 91 -10.24 -1.49 11.45
C TYR A 91 -9.23 -2.32 12.27
N SER A 92 -7.96 -1.96 12.20
CA SER A 92 -6.89 -2.63 12.97
C SER A 92 -7.10 -2.49 14.49
N PHE A 93 -7.56 -1.32 14.94
CA PHE A 93 -7.88 -1.08 16.34
C PHE A 93 -9.13 -1.84 16.80
N TRP A 94 -10.17 -1.86 15.95
CA TRP A 94 -11.40 -2.59 16.21
C TRP A 94 -11.16 -4.09 16.34
N GLU A 95 -10.35 -4.66 15.46
CA GLU A 95 -9.99 -6.08 15.51
C GLU A 95 -9.15 -6.40 16.76
N ARG A 96 -8.28 -5.47 17.19
CA ARG A 96 -7.57 -5.60 18.47
C ARG A 96 -8.50 -5.57 19.68
N SER A 97 -9.59 -4.79 19.62
CA SER A 97 -10.62 -4.79 20.66
C SER A 97 -11.31 -6.16 20.79
N GLN A 98 -11.27 -7.01 19.76
CA GLN A 98 -11.82 -8.37 19.79
C GLN A 98 -10.81 -9.43 20.28
N GLY A 99 -9.61 -9.03 20.74
CA GLY A 99 -8.66 -9.93 21.39
C GLY A 99 -7.76 -10.75 20.46
N VAL A 100 -7.70 -10.44 19.16
CA VAL A 100 -6.82 -11.12 18.21
C VAL A 100 -5.37 -10.68 18.41
N LEU A 101 -4.49 -11.59 18.82
CA LEU A 101 -3.06 -11.33 19.05
C LEU A 101 -2.31 -11.25 17.70
N ARG A 102 -2.24 -10.05 17.11
CA ARG A 102 -1.57 -9.81 15.81
C ARG A 102 -0.17 -9.22 15.99
N ALA A 103 0.74 -9.50 15.05
CA ALA A 103 2.12 -9.00 15.08
C ALA A 103 2.17 -7.46 15.08
N PRO A 104 3.09 -6.84 15.84
CA PRO A 104 3.12 -5.38 16.03
C PRO A 104 3.42 -4.59 14.74
N VAL A 105 4.12 -5.17 13.76
CA VAL A 105 4.39 -4.52 12.46
C VAL A 105 3.11 -4.14 11.70
N LEU A 106 2.05 -4.94 11.82
CA LEU A 106 0.75 -4.65 11.17
C LEU A 106 0.03 -3.45 11.79
N LEU A 107 0.42 -3.03 12.99
CA LEU A 107 -0.10 -1.84 13.66
C LEU A 107 0.77 -0.60 13.42
N VAL A 108 2.09 -0.78 13.44
CA VAL A 108 3.05 0.34 13.27
C VAL A 108 3.05 0.87 11.83
N SER A 109 2.87 0.00 10.84
CA SER A 109 2.91 0.39 9.43
C SER A 109 1.76 1.32 9.02
N PRO A 110 0.47 1.02 9.30
CA PRO A 110 -0.63 1.92 8.97
C PRO A 110 -0.60 3.22 9.80
N THR A 111 -0.04 3.20 11.02
CA THR A 111 0.06 4.41 11.85
C THR A 111 1.12 5.37 11.31
N LEU A 112 2.29 4.85 10.93
CA LEU A 112 3.34 5.63 10.27
C LEU A 112 2.82 6.24 8.97
N LEU A 113 2.15 5.44 8.13
CA LEU A 113 1.56 5.89 6.87
C LEU A 113 0.51 6.99 7.11
N GLY A 114 -0.39 6.81 8.08
CA GLY A 114 -1.41 7.80 8.44
C GLY A 114 -0.81 9.15 8.87
N ILE A 115 0.24 9.14 9.69
CA ILE A 115 0.94 10.37 10.08
C ILE A 115 1.61 11.02 8.85
N THR A 116 2.20 10.23 7.95
CA THR A 116 2.83 10.77 6.74
C THR A 116 1.82 11.35 5.76
N MET A 117 0.60 10.81 5.68
CA MET A 117 -0.48 11.37 4.88
C MET A 117 -1.02 12.68 5.47
N LEU A 118 -1.09 12.80 6.80
CA LEU A 118 -1.38 14.07 7.47
C LEU A 118 -0.31 15.13 7.15
N LEU A 119 0.95 14.73 7.24
CA LEU A 119 2.07 15.63 6.95
C LEU A 119 2.09 16.04 5.47
N ALA A 120 1.85 15.09 4.56
CA ALA A 120 1.74 15.33 3.13
C ALA A 120 0.58 16.28 2.80
N THR A 121 -0.61 16.08 3.37
CA THR A 121 -1.74 16.99 3.17
C THR A 121 -1.47 18.38 3.75
N PHE A 122 -0.85 18.47 4.93
CA PHE A 122 -0.41 19.74 5.52
C PHE A 122 0.60 20.47 4.62
N LEU A 123 1.62 19.77 4.11
CA LEU A 123 2.58 20.33 3.16
C LEU A 123 1.91 20.84 1.88
N ILE A 124 0.95 20.09 1.31
CA ILE A 124 0.16 20.57 0.17
C ILE A 124 -0.57 21.87 0.54
N GLN A 125 -1.17 21.98 1.73
CA GLN A 125 -1.84 23.21 2.14
C GLN A 125 -0.87 24.38 2.34
N LEU A 126 0.32 24.14 2.89
CA LEU A 126 1.35 25.16 3.05
C LEU A 126 1.90 25.66 1.71
N GLU A 127 2.20 24.74 0.80
CA GLU A 127 2.59 25.05 -0.57
C GLU A 127 1.54 25.91 -1.25
N ARG A 128 0.25 25.57 -1.09
CA ARG A 128 -0.86 26.37 -1.60
C ARG A 128 -0.91 27.77 -0.99
N ARG A 129 -0.74 27.91 0.34
CA ARG A 129 -0.72 29.22 1.02
C ARG A 129 0.43 30.11 0.59
N LYS A 130 1.60 29.52 0.32
CA LYS A 130 2.85 30.20 -0.07
C LYS A 130 3.03 30.38 -1.58
N GLY A 131 2.10 29.89 -2.39
CA GLY A 131 2.12 30.06 -3.84
C GLY A 131 3.11 29.16 -4.58
N VAL A 132 3.30 27.93 -4.10
CA VAL A 132 4.08 26.89 -4.79
C VAL A 132 3.12 25.83 -5.31
N GLN A 133 3.03 25.66 -6.64
CA GLN A 133 2.07 24.73 -7.26
C GLN A 133 2.49 23.26 -7.15
N SER A 134 3.77 22.97 -7.39
CA SER A 134 4.32 21.62 -7.27
C SER A 134 5.78 21.69 -6.87
N SER A 135 6.10 21.16 -5.69
CA SER A 135 7.47 21.02 -5.26
C SER A 135 8.09 19.72 -5.77
N GLY A 136 9.40 19.74 -5.97
CA GLY A 136 10.16 18.53 -6.30
C GLY A 136 10.08 17.49 -5.19
N ILE A 137 9.99 17.91 -3.92
CA ILE A 137 9.90 17.03 -2.76
C ILE A 137 8.59 16.24 -2.75
N MET A 138 7.48 16.91 -3.03
CA MET A 138 6.20 16.22 -3.10
C MET A 138 6.14 15.26 -4.29
N LEU A 139 6.66 15.68 -5.45
CA LEU A 139 6.74 14.83 -6.65
C LEU A 139 7.58 13.57 -6.40
N THR A 140 8.77 13.74 -5.84
CA THR A 140 9.67 12.62 -5.52
C THR A 140 9.05 11.67 -4.49
N PHE A 141 8.38 12.19 -3.45
CA PHE A 141 7.64 11.37 -2.50
C PHE A 141 6.58 10.49 -3.19
N TRP A 142 5.72 11.06 -4.04
CA TRP A 142 4.68 10.30 -4.73
C TRP A 142 5.25 9.28 -5.71
N LEU A 143 6.34 9.61 -6.40
CA LEU A 143 7.03 8.66 -7.29
C LEU A 143 7.60 7.47 -6.51
N VAL A 144 8.32 7.72 -5.42
CA VAL A 144 8.89 6.65 -4.58
C VAL A 144 7.77 5.81 -3.97
N ALA A 145 6.72 6.44 -3.45
CA ALA A 145 5.55 5.73 -2.90
C ALA A 145 4.88 4.84 -3.95
N LEU A 146 4.72 5.33 -5.19
CA LEU A 146 4.14 4.58 -6.30
C LEU A 146 5.01 3.38 -6.70
N LEU A 147 6.33 3.56 -6.79
CA LEU A 147 7.25 2.46 -7.06
C LEU A 147 7.20 1.37 -5.98
N CYS A 148 7.18 1.76 -4.71
CA CYS A 148 7.04 0.84 -3.59
C CYS A 148 5.67 0.13 -3.62
N ALA A 149 4.58 0.86 -3.88
CA ALA A 149 3.24 0.30 -3.97
C ALA A 149 3.09 -0.71 -5.12
N LEU A 150 3.67 -0.42 -6.28
CA LEU A 150 3.69 -1.34 -7.43
C LEU A 150 4.36 -2.67 -7.09
N ALA A 151 5.49 -2.63 -6.37
CA ALA A 151 6.18 -3.84 -5.93
C ALA A 151 5.31 -4.68 -4.98
N ILE A 152 4.64 -4.05 -4.02
CA ILE A 152 3.71 -4.74 -3.10
C ILE A 152 2.53 -5.33 -3.87
N LEU A 153 1.92 -4.56 -4.77
CA LEU A 153 0.78 -4.98 -5.56
C LEU A 153 1.11 -6.23 -6.40
N ARG A 154 2.26 -6.22 -7.07
CA ARG A 154 2.74 -7.34 -7.88
C ARG A 154 2.85 -8.63 -7.06
N SER A 155 3.46 -8.59 -5.89
CA SER A 155 3.56 -9.77 -5.03
C SER A 155 2.20 -10.24 -4.48
N LYS A 156 1.26 -9.31 -4.20
CA LYS A 156 -0.11 -9.66 -3.78
C LYS A 156 -0.88 -10.35 -4.91
N ILE A 157 -0.75 -9.87 -6.14
CA ILE A 157 -1.36 -10.47 -7.33
C ILE A 157 -0.82 -11.89 -7.56
N ILE A 158 0.50 -12.07 -7.55
CA ILE A 158 1.11 -13.40 -7.75
C ILE A 158 0.67 -14.37 -6.64
N SER A 159 0.60 -13.90 -5.38
CA SER A 159 0.13 -14.72 -4.27
C SER A 159 -1.33 -15.14 -4.42
N ALA A 160 -2.21 -14.24 -4.88
CA ALA A 160 -3.62 -14.53 -5.14
C ALA A 160 -3.78 -15.52 -6.29
N LEU A 161 -3.04 -15.32 -7.39
CA LEU A 161 -3.04 -16.21 -8.56
C LEU A 161 -2.54 -17.63 -8.21
N LYS A 162 -1.60 -17.76 -7.26
CA LYS A 162 -1.13 -19.06 -6.78
C LYS A 162 -2.17 -19.79 -5.91
N LYS A 163 -2.99 -19.04 -5.16
CA LYS A 163 -4.01 -19.62 -4.27
C LYS A 163 -5.18 -20.20 -5.07
N ASN A 164 -5.67 -19.46 -6.06
CA ASN A 164 -6.74 -19.85 -6.98
C ASN A 164 -6.20 -19.77 -8.43
N PRO A 165 -5.43 -20.77 -8.90
CA PRO A 165 -4.95 -20.75 -10.28
C PRO A 165 -6.11 -20.91 -11.25
N CYS A 166 -6.07 -20.19 -12.38
CA CYS A 166 -7.10 -20.29 -13.41
C CYS A 166 -7.19 -21.75 -13.92
N PRO A 167 -8.36 -22.41 -13.80
CA PRO A 167 -8.51 -23.82 -14.16
C PRO A 167 -8.31 -24.11 -15.65
N GLU A 168 -8.35 -23.09 -16.51
CA GLU A 168 -7.99 -23.17 -17.94
C GLU A 168 -6.58 -23.75 -18.15
N SER A 169 -5.61 -23.35 -17.32
CA SER A 169 -4.23 -23.84 -17.38
C SER A 169 -4.16 -25.35 -17.18
N SER A 170 -4.91 -25.87 -16.22
CA SER A 170 -5.02 -27.31 -15.90
C SER A 170 -6.06 -28.07 -16.74
N ALA A 171 -6.86 -27.37 -17.55
CA ALA A 171 -7.93 -27.99 -18.33
C ALA A 171 -7.36 -28.79 -19.51
N SER A 172 -7.97 -29.95 -19.78
CA SER A 172 -7.66 -30.77 -20.95
C SER A 172 -8.00 -30.03 -22.25
N PHE A 173 -7.36 -30.42 -23.37
CA PHE A 173 -7.55 -29.77 -24.67
C PHE A 173 -9.04 -29.67 -25.09
N LEU A 174 -9.79 -30.76 -24.89
CA LEU A 174 -11.24 -30.76 -25.15
C LEU A 174 -11.99 -29.79 -24.23
N SER A 175 -11.65 -29.75 -22.94
CA SER A 175 -12.26 -28.82 -21.98
C SER A 175 -11.95 -27.36 -22.30
N ARG A 176 -10.78 -27.05 -22.90
CA ARG A 176 -10.45 -25.71 -23.39
C ARG A 176 -11.30 -25.31 -24.60
N ILE A 177 -11.53 -26.22 -25.55
CA ILE A 177 -12.37 -25.95 -26.73
C ILE A 177 -13.84 -25.78 -26.33
N THR A 178 -14.34 -26.61 -25.42
CA THR A 178 -15.75 -26.59 -25.03
C THR A 178 -16.05 -25.63 -23.87
N PHE A 179 -15.05 -24.89 -23.38
CA PHE A 179 -15.14 -24.02 -22.19
C PHE A 179 -15.66 -24.74 -20.93
N TRP A 180 -15.54 -26.07 -20.88
CA TRP A 180 -16.17 -26.89 -19.85
C TRP A 180 -15.64 -26.63 -18.43
N TRP A 181 -14.41 -26.11 -18.32
CA TRP A 181 -13.81 -25.74 -17.05
C TRP A 181 -14.55 -24.59 -16.33
N ILE A 182 -15.35 -23.79 -17.05
CA ILE A 182 -16.16 -22.69 -16.49
C ILE A 182 -17.47 -23.19 -15.86
N THR A 183 -17.97 -24.36 -16.28
CA THR A 183 -19.29 -24.89 -15.88
C THR A 183 -19.46 -24.98 -14.36
N GLY A 184 -18.41 -25.37 -13.63
CA GLY A 184 -18.45 -25.44 -12.16
C GLY A 184 -18.70 -24.07 -11.51
N MET A 185 -18.06 -23.02 -12.02
CA MET A 185 -18.25 -21.64 -11.55
C MET A 185 -19.64 -21.12 -11.91
N MET A 186 -20.15 -21.43 -13.12
CA MET A 186 -21.52 -21.06 -13.52
C MET A 186 -22.59 -21.70 -12.63
N VAL A 187 -22.44 -22.99 -12.30
CA VAL A 187 -23.38 -23.69 -11.40
C VAL A 187 -23.28 -23.13 -9.98
N HIS A 188 -22.07 -22.80 -9.52
CA HIS A 188 -21.89 -22.18 -8.20
C HIS A 188 -22.55 -20.81 -8.12
N GLY A 189 -22.37 -19.97 -9.16
CA GLY A 189 -23.00 -18.64 -9.28
C GLY A 189 -24.53 -18.69 -9.35
N TYR A 190 -25.10 -19.79 -9.87
CA TYR A 190 -26.56 -20.01 -9.85
C TYR A 190 -27.09 -20.33 -8.45
N ARG A 191 -26.30 -21.02 -7.60
CA ARG A 191 -26.70 -21.40 -6.24
C ARG A 191 -26.41 -20.31 -5.21
N GLN A 192 -25.30 -19.58 -5.37
CA GLN A 192 -24.83 -18.54 -4.46
C GLN A 192 -24.21 -17.40 -5.28
N PRO A 193 -24.45 -16.13 -4.90
CA PRO A 193 -23.82 -15.00 -5.57
C PRO A 193 -22.31 -15.08 -5.40
N LEU A 194 -21.57 -14.98 -6.51
CA LEU A 194 -20.10 -15.04 -6.52
C LEU A 194 -19.52 -13.84 -5.77
N GLU A 195 -18.61 -14.11 -4.83
CA GLU A 195 -17.83 -13.08 -4.15
C GLU A 195 -16.39 -13.03 -4.70
N SER A 196 -15.67 -11.94 -4.44
CA SER A 196 -14.27 -11.77 -4.87
C SER A 196 -13.30 -12.82 -4.29
N SER A 197 -13.75 -13.59 -3.30
CA SER A 197 -13.00 -14.71 -2.72
C SER A 197 -13.07 -16.00 -3.52
N ASP A 198 -14.09 -16.13 -4.39
CA ASP A 198 -14.39 -17.34 -5.16
C ASP A 198 -13.72 -17.36 -6.54
N LEU A 199 -13.14 -16.22 -6.94
CA LEU A 199 -12.27 -16.05 -8.11
C LEU A 199 -10.78 -16.02 -7.70
#